data_AF-A0A5J4RHD5-F1
#
_entry.id   AF-A0A5J4RHD5-F1
#
_cell.length_a   1.000
_cell.length_b   1.000
_cell.length_c   1.000
_cell.angle_alpha   90.00
_cell.angle_beta   90.00
_cell.angle_gamma   90.00
#
_symmetry.space_group_name_H-M   'P 1'
#
loop_
_entity.id
_entity.type
_entity.pdbx_description
1 polymer ?
#
loop_
_entity_poly.entity_id
_entity_poly.type
_entity_poly.pdbx_seq_one_letter_code
_entity_poly.pdbx_strand_id
1 'polypeptide(L)'
;SALTIGYQEELSEEIRESYSVSGASHVLSLSGLHFALLYGFIFFFLKRIPDKLPGIKILRVTIILLLIWGFAFITGLAPCIVRSALMCSLFALSEYRSGNYISLNTLAAAGLLMLLYNPCWIFDVGFQLSFCAVASILLLQSRLYRIWSVNNRILKYCWGITTVSIAAQVGAAPLVLLYFARFSTHFLLTNLLVVTLVTIIMYAAIIMLIVSPLSVIQVFVAGIVDRLIKTLNAMVRWIEQLPFSSMDTIWVYQWEVAGFYVMILLLVCYLHFKRVKYLHALLVCMLIVGCCHTVMRNNDRVQTSLVFYNVRNCPAVHCMASTGESWLTYADSVSDRKRLPRMVSRYWMRLQLTEPHCVVSNYRDIHFFYQNNLLHFYDKWICIVNGNHWHNKETVQPLQIDYLYLCKGYDGHLESLINLFPTKKVIIDSSLSEYHKRRIIDECKRLEIDFVSLAENGAFCVKI
;
A
#
# COMPACT_ATOMS: atom_id res chain seq x y z
N SER A 1 9.50 8.31 -16.69
CA SER A 1 9.91 8.92 -15.41
C SER A 1 9.68 7.98 -14.23
N ALA A 2 8.47 7.47 -14.02
CA ALA A 2 8.18 6.52 -12.91
C ALA A 2 9.07 5.26 -12.91
N LEU A 3 9.20 4.58 -14.05
CA LEU A 3 10.00 3.34 -14.16
C LEU A 3 11.52 3.58 -14.09
N THR A 4 12.00 4.79 -14.38
CA THR A 4 13.44 5.08 -14.51
C THR A 4 14.01 5.83 -13.32
N ILE A 5 13.25 6.78 -12.77
CA ILE A 5 13.66 7.70 -11.70
C ILE A 5 12.70 7.63 -10.50
N GLY A 6 11.60 6.87 -10.59
CA GLY A 6 10.66 6.68 -9.47
C GLY A 6 9.69 7.84 -9.25
N TYR A 7 9.65 8.82 -10.16
CA TYR A 7 8.75 9.96 -10.05
C TYR A 7 7.30 9.57 -10.38
N GLN A 8 6.43 9.62 -9.38
CA GLN A 8 5.05 9.11 -9.46
C GLN A 8 3.95 10.19 -9.44
N GLU A 9 4.30 11.47 -9.28
CA GLU A 9 3.31 12.54 -9.06
C GLU A 9 2.41 12.81 -10.28
N GLU A 10 2.89 12.51 -11.49
CA GLU A 10 2.14 12.70 -12.75
C GLU A 10 1.33 11.46 -13.17
N LEU A 11 1.36 10.36 -12.41
CA LEU A 11 0.55 9.18 -12.73
C LEU A 11 -0.92 9.45 -12.42
N SER A 12 -1.79 9.25 -13.41
CA SER A 12 -3.23 9.28 -13.18
C SER A 12 -3.65 8.19 -12.19
N GLU A 13 -4.65 8.50 -11.37
CA GLU A 13 -5.20 7.57 -10.36
C GLU A 13 -5.66 6.25 -11.00
N GLU A 14 -6.23 6.32 -12.20
CA GLU A 14 -6.65 5.14 -12.97
C GLU A 14 -5.48 4.20 -13.28
N ILE A 15 -4.32 4.73 -13.69
CA ILE A 15 -3.16 3.89 -13.98
C ILE A 15 -2.64 3.26 -12.69
N ARG A 16 -2.59 4.02 -11.58
CA ARG A 16 -2.18 3.46 -10.28
C ARG A 16 -3.10 2.31 -9.85
N GLU A 17 -4.40 2.46 -10.08
CA GLU A 17 -5.39 1.44 -9.77
C GLU A 17 -5.21 0.19 -10.64
N SER A 18 -5.09 0.32 -11.97
CA SER A 18 -4.83 -0.82 -12.87
C SER A 18 -3.58 -1.62 -12.48
N TYR A 19 -2.49 -0.93 -12.13
CA TYR A 19 -1.27 -1.60 -11.68
C TYR A 19 -1.42 -2.24 -10.29
N SER A 20 -2.29 -1.70 -9.43
CA SER A 20 -2.61 -2.29 -8.13
C SER A 20 -3.46 -3.54 -8.26
N VAL A 21 -4.50 -3.51 -9.07
CA VAL A 21 -5.39 -4.66 -9.34
C VAL A 21 -4.62 -5.80 -9.99
N SER A 22 -3.80 -5.50 -10.99
CA SER A 22 -2.96 -6.50 -11.67
C SER A 22 -1.81 -7.05 -10.80
N GLY A 23 -1.54 -6.49 -9.61
CA GLY A 23 -0.42 -6.90 -8.75
C GLY A 23 0.95 -6.36 -9.19
N ALA A 24 0.99 -5.46 -10.18
CA ALA A 24 2.18 -4.85 -10.74
C ALA A 24 2.65 -3.56 -10.03
N SER A 25 2.02 -3.13 -8.94
CA SER A 25 2.39 -1.89 -8.22
C SER A 25 3.86 -1.83 -7.80
N HIS A 26 4.45 -2.97 -7.46
CA HIS A 26 5.86 -3.06 -7.08
C HIS A 26 6.83 -2.68 -8.20
N VAL A 27 6.35 -2.65 -9.45
CA VAL A 27 7.13 -2.26 -10.63
C VAL A 27 7.08 -0.75 -10.87
N LEU A 28 6.00 -0.06 -10.47
CA LEU A 28 5.87 1.39 -10.61
C LEU A 28 6.79 2.17 -9.65
N SER A 29 7.13 1.58 -8.51
CA SER A 29 8.15 2.13 -7.60
C SER A 29 9.53 1.64 -8.02
N LEU A 30 10.56 2.50 -7.96
CA LEU A 30 11.96 2.09 -8.12
C LEU A 30 12.25 0.90 -7.19
N SER A 31 12.35 -0.28 -7.80
CA SER A 31 12.49 -1.55 -7.10
C SER A 31 13.90 -2.11 -7.24
N GLY A 32 14.25 -3.09 -6.40
CA GLY A 32 15.56 -3.75 -6.49
C GLY A 32 15.80 -4.48 -7.81
N LEU A 33 14.75 -4.80 -8.56
CA LEU A 33 14.86 -5.31 -9.92
C LEU A 33 15.53 -4.28 -10.85
N HIS A 34 15.15 -3.00 -10.76
CA HIS A 34 15.71 -1.94 -11.59
C HIS A 34 17.22 -1.81 -11.37
N PHE A 35 17.65 -1.86 -10.10
CA PHE A 35 19.06 -1.86 -9.70
C PHE A 35 19.80 -3.13 -10.14
N ALA A 36 19.19 -4.31 -10.00
CA ALA A 36 19.81 -5.57 -10.42
C ALA A 36 20.03 -5.64 -11.94
N LEU A 37 19.10 -5.09 -12.70
CA LEU A 37 19.20 -5.01 -14.17
C LEU A 37 20.20 -3.94 -14.60
N LEU A 38 20.27 -2.79 -13.92
CA LEU A 38 21.33 -1.79 -14.12
C LEU A 38 22.72 -2.39 -13.81
N TYR A 39 22.86 -3.09 -12.69
CA TYR A 39 24.06 -3.87 -12.36
C TYR A 39 24.40 -4.83 -13.50
N GLY A 40 23.42 -5.64 -13.96
CA GLY A 40 23.60 -6.61 -15.03
C GLY A 40 24.03 -5.97 -16.35
N PHE A 41 23.50 -4.80 -16.70
CA PHE A 41 23.89 -4.04 -17.89
C PHE A 41 25.35 -3.60 -17.81
N ILE A 42 25.72 -2.90 -16.72
CA ILE A 42 27.11 -2.43 -16.50
C ILE A 42 28.05 -3.64 -16.52
N PHE A 43 27.70 -4.68 -15.76
CA PHE A 43 28.48 -5.90 -15.66
C PHE A 43 28.69 -6.59 -17.02
N PHE A 44 27.66 -6.65 -17.88
CA PHE A 44 27.75 -7.24 -19.22
C PHE A 44 28.82 -6.55 -20.09
N PHE A 45 28.86 -5.21 -20.10
CA PHE A 45 29.88 -4.47 -20.84
C PHE A 45 31.27 -4.64 -20.24
N LEU A 46 31.39 -4.57 -18.91
CA LEU A 46 32.68 -4.67 -18.22
C LEU A 46 33.27 -6.09 -18.25
N LYS A 47 32.44 -7.12 -18.36
CA LYS A 47 32.87 -8.52 -18.53
C LYS A 47 33.47 -8.78 -19.92
N ARG A 48 33.17 -7.94 -20.92
CA ARG A 48 33.75 -8.06 -22.26
C ARG A 48 35.24 -7.69 -22.30
N ILE A 49 35.73 -7.02 -21.26
CA ILE A 49 37.15 -6.73 -21.07
C ILE A 49 37.84 -8.00 -20.55
N PRO A 50 38.86 -8.54 -21.26
CA PRO A 50 39.46 -9.82 -20.92
C PRO A 50 40.14 -9.79 -19.54
N ASP A 51 39.88 -10.80 -18.72
CA ASP A 51 40.41 -10.92 -17.34
C ASP A 51 41.94 -11.16 -17.27
N LYS A 52 42.65 -11.07 -18.40
CA LYS A 52 44.08 -11.36 -18.53
C LYS A 52 44.98 -10.22 -18.03
N LEU A 53 44.49 -8.99 -17.87
CA LEU A 53 45.30 -7.93 -17.25
C LEU A 53 45.16 -7.96 -15.72
N PRO A 54 46.27 -7.82 -14.98
CA PRO A 54 46.22 -7.69 -13.53
C PRO A 54 45.43 -6.42 -13.13
N GLY A 55 44.56 -6.54 -12.14
CA GLY A 55 43.78 -5.39 -11.60
C GLY A 55 42.43 -5.11 -12.26
N ILE A 56 42.10 -5.69 -13.42
CA ILE A 56 40.80 -5.49 -14.09
C ILE A 56 39.63 -5.87 -13.20
N LYS A 57 39.75 -6.93 -12.39
CA LYS A 57 38.68 -7.36 -11.48
C LYS A 57 38.37 -6.29 -10.42
N ILE A 58 39.40 -5.63 -9.88
CA ILE A 58 39.24 -4.55 -8.89
C ILE A 58 38.63 -3.33 -9.57
N LEU A 59 39.17 -2.93 -10.73
CA LEU A 59 38.63 -1.82 -11.53
C LEU A 59 37.14 -2.03 -11.85
N ARG A 60 36.77 -3.26 -12.23
CA ARG A 60 35.38 -3.63 -12.53
C ARG A 60 34.46 -3.42 -11.34
N VAL A 61 34.83 -3.96 -10.18
CA VAL A 61 34.05 -3.80 -8.94
C VAL A 61 33.95 -2.33 -8.55
N THR A 62 35.06 -1.58 -8.61
CA THR A 62 35.07 -0.15 -8.27
C THR A 62 34.15 0.67 -9.17
N ILE A 63 34.19 0.46 -10.49
CA ILE A 63 33.31 1.17 -11.44
C ILE A 63 31.84 0.83 -11.17
N ILE A 64 31.52 -0.45 -10.94
CA ILE A 64 30.15 -0.87 -10.64
C ILE A 64 29.65 -0.21 -9.36
N LEU A 65 30.44 -0.23 -8.29
CA LEU A 65 30.09 0.40 -7.02
C LEU A 65 29.88 1.90 -7.18
N LEU A 66 30.78 2.58 -7.90
CA LEU A 66 30.69 4.02 -8.13
C LEU A 66 29.42 4.39 -8.88
N LEU A 67 29.08 3.66 -9.95
CA LEU A 67 27.87 3.93 -10.74
C LEU A 67 26.59 3.64 -9.96
N ILE A 68 26.54 2.52 -9.22
CA ILE A 68 25.35 2.14 -8.45
C ILE A 68 25.10 3.08 -7.29
N TRP A 69 26.14 3.42 -6.52
CA TRP A 69 26.00 4.38 -5.42
C TRP A 69 25.79 5.79 -5.94
N GLY A 70 26.43 6.20 -7.04
CA GLY A 70 26.15 7.47 -7.71
C GLY A 70 24.68 7.62 -8.09
N PHE A 71 24.09 6.58 -8.69
CA PHE A 71 22.66 6.55 -8.98
C PHE A 71 21.79 6.57 -7.70
N ALA A 72 22.20 5.85 -6.64
CA ALA A 72 21.50 5.87 -5.36
C ALA A 72 21.49 7.25 -4.68
N PHE A 73 22.57 8.02 -4.78
CA PHE A 73 22.64 9.39 -4.27
C PHE A 73 21.75 10.35 -5.06
N ILE A 74 21.75 10.25 -6.40
CA ILE A 74 20.91 11.10 -7.27
C ILE A 74 19.41 10.86 -7.01
N THR A 75 19.04 9.63 -6.69
CA THR A 75 17.65 9.22 -6.46
C THR A 75 17.17 9.41 -5.01
N GLY A 76 17.98 10.04 -4.14
CA GLY A 76 17.56 10.45 -2.80
C GLY A 76 17.65 9.36 -1.71
N LEU A 77 18.46 8.31 -1.92
CA LEU A 77 18.78 7.29 -0.90
C LEU A 77 17.56 6.67 -0.17
N ALA A 78 16.45 6.47 -0.89
CA ALA A 78 15.30 5.78 -0.30
C ALA A 78 15.69 4.38 0.24
N PRO A 79 15.05 3.87 1.30
CA PRO A 79 15.44 2.59 1.93
C PRO A 79 15.52 1.41 0.94
N CYS A 80 14.57 1.32 -0.01
CA CYS A 80 14.55 0.32 -1.08
C CYS A 80 15.78 0.39 -2.01
N ILE A 81 16.26 1.61 -2.27
CA ILE A 81 17.42 1.89 -3.13
C ILE A 81 18.71 1.51 -2.42
N VAL A 82 18.89 1.95 -1.17
CA VAL A 82 20.06 1.63 -0.34
C VAL A 82 20.22 0.12 -0.20
N ARG A 83 19.13 -0.61 0.08
CA ARG A 83 19.14 -2.07 0.16
C ARG A 83 19.64 -2.72 -1.14
N SER A 84 19.13 -2.24 -2.27
CA SER A 84 19.46 -2.79 -3.58
C SER A 84 20.91 -2.50 -3.97
N ALA A 85 21.40 -1.29 -3.67
CA ALA A 85 22.79 -0.91 -3.82
C ALA A 85 23.72 -1.76 -2.94
N LEU A 86 23.36 -1.99 -1.67
CA LEU A 86 24.10 -2.87 -0.76
C LEU A 86 24.13 -4.32 -1.26
N MET A 87 23.00 -4.87 -1.70
CA MET A 87 22.96 -6.23 -2.27
C MET A 87 23.83 -6.36 -3.52
N CYS A 88 23.77 -5.39 -4.44
CA CYS A 88 24.64 -5.35 -5.61
C CYS A 88 26.12 -5.23 -5.22
N SER A 89 26.42 -4.46 -4.17
CA SER A 89 27.78 -4.30 -3.66
C SER A 89 28.34 -5.61 -3.10
N LEU A 90 27.54 -6.31 -2.30
CA LEU A 90 27.91 -7.62 -1.75
C LEU A 90 28.07 -8.67 -2.86
N PHE A 91 27.22 -8.62 -3.89
CA PHE A 91 27.33 -9.50 -5.04
C PHE A 91 28.61 -9.23 -5.85
N ALA A 92 28.92 -7.97 -6.14
CA ALA A 92 30.16 -7.56 -6.82
C ALA A 92 31.42 -8.04 -6.07
N LEU A 93 31.40 -7.91 -4.74
CA LEU A 93 32.51 -8.35 -3.89
C LEU A 93 32.62 -9.88 -3.80
N SER A 94 31.51 -10.61 -3.82
CA SER A 94 31.51 -12.08 -3.86
C SER A 94 32.12 -12.61 -5.16
N GLU A 95 31.81 -11.96 -6.29
CA GLU A 95 32.38 -12.30 -7.58
C GLU A 95 33.90 -12.10 -7.62
N TYR A 96 34.40 -11.07 -6.94
CA TYR A 96 35.84 -10.84 -6.79
C TYR A 96 36.55 -11.98 -6.05
N ARG A 97 35.93 -12.53 -4.98
CA ARG A 97 36.59 -13.50 -4.09
C ARG A 97 36.44 -14.96 -4.49
N SER A 98 35.28 -15.41 -4.99
CA SER A 98 35.07 -16.85 -5.27
C SER A 98 33.87 -17.18 -6.18
N GLY A 99 33.06 -16.22 -6.61
CA GLY A 99 31.88 -16.51 -7.45
C GLY A 99 30.77 -17.29 -6.76
N ASN A 100 30.76 -17.33 -5.42
CA ASN A 100 29.74 -18.03 -4.64
C ASN A 100 28.43 -17.23 -4.57
N TYR A 101 27.31 -17.96 -4.56
CA TYR A 101 25.95 -17.42 -4.49
C TYR A 101 25.67 -16.67 -3.18
N ILE A 102 24.79 -15.67 -3.24
CA ILE A 102 24.30 -14.92 -2.08
C ILE A 102 23.67 -15.90 -1.08
N SER A 103 24.18 -15.91 0.14
CA SER A 103 23.68 -16.76 1.23
C SER A 103 22.72 -16.01 2.15
N LEU A 104 21.97 -16.74 2.97
CA LEU A 104 21.16 -16.15 4.05
C LEU A 104 22.02 -15.32 5.01
N ASN A 105 23.28 -15.69 5.24
CA ASN A 105 24.20 -14.93 6.08
C ASN A 105 24.55 -13.58 5.44
N THR A 106 24.71 -13.54 4.11
CA THR A 106 24.93 -12.31 3.36
C THR A 106 23.71 -11.39 3.45
N LEU A 107 22.50 -11.96 3.38
CA LEU A 107 21.25 -11.23 3.59
C LEU A 107 21.15 -10.68 5.02
N ALA A 108 21.43 -11.50 6.03
CA ALA A 108 21.41 -11.08 7.44
C ALA A 108 22.44 -9.98 7.73
N ALA A 109 23.66 -10.09 7.18
CA ALA A 109 24.69 -9.07 7.30
C ALA A 109 24.25 -7.73 6.66
N ALA A 110 23.63 -7.79 5.47
CA ALA A 110 23.07 -6.60 4.83
C ALA A 110 21.99 -5.93 5.69
N GLY A 111 21.08 -6.72 6.26
CA GLY A 111 20.04 -6.24 7.17
C GLY A 111 20.62 -5.61 8.43
N LEU A 112 21.62 -6.24 9.04
CA LEU A 112 22.30 -5.72 10.22
C LEU A 112 22.98 -4.37 9.93
N LEU A 113 23.75 -4.27 8.84
CA LEU A 113 24.42 -3.03 8.46
C LEU A 113 23.42 -1.89 8.20
N MET A 114 22.29 -2.20 7.56
CA MET A 114 21.22 -1.24 7.34
C MET A 114 20.59 -0.76 8.66
N LEU A 115 20.29 -1.67 9.58
CA LEU A 115 19.68 -1.34 10.87
C LEU A 115 20.64 -0.62 11.83
N LEU A 116 21.95 -0.86 11.72
CA LEU A 116 22.97 -0.10 12.44
C LEU A 116 23.02 1.37 12.00
N TYR A 117 22.77 1.64 10.71
CA TYR A 117 22.69 3.00 10.21
C TYR A 117 21.39 3.69 10.62
N ASN A 118 20.25 3.01 10.44
CA ASN A 118 18.96 3.52 10.87
C ASN A 118 18.04 2.38 11.37
N PRO A 119 17.82 2.27 12.68
CA PRO A 119 16.99 1.20 13.25
C PRO A 119 15.52 1.33 12.86
N CYS A 120 15.04 2.54 12.51
CA CYS A 120 13.65 2.76 12.12
C CYS A 120 13.28 2.07 10.79
N TRP A 121 14.27 1.66 9.98
CA TRP A 121 14.02 0.92 8.74
C TRP A 121 13.36 -0.44 8.95
N ILE A 122 13.38 -1.00 10.17
CA ILE A 122 12.63 -2.23 10.48
C ILE A 122 11.11 -2.03 10.33
N PHE A 123 10.61 -0.81 10.48
CA PHE A 123 9.19 -0.47 10.35
C PHE A 123 8.82 -0.04 8.92
N ASP A 124 9.81 0.08 8.03
CA ASP A 124 9.55 0.39 6.63
C ASP A 124 8.98 -0.84 5.90
N VAL A 125 7.81 -0.67 5.28
CA VAL A 125 7.09 -1.74 4.59
C VAL A 125 7.91 -2.28 3.41
N GLY A 126 8.66 -1.43 2.71
CA GLY A 126 9.51 -1.81 1.58
C GLY A 126 10.71 -2.66 2.01
N PHE A 127 11.31 -2.33 3.15
CA PHE A 127 12.34 -3.14 3.81
C PHE A 127 11.80 -4.53 4.15
N GLN A 128 10.68 -4.61 4.89
CA GLN A 128 10.10 -5.88 5.32
C GLN A 128 9.74 -6.79 4.14
N LEU A 129 8.98 -6.27 3.16
CA LEU A 129 8.56 -7.03 1.98
C LEU A 129 9.75 -7.59 1.20
N SER A 130 10.80 -6.80 1.06
CA SER A 130 12.00 -7.20 0.33
C SER A 130 12.78 -8.31 0.99
N PHE A 131 13.09 -8.16 2.29
CA PHE A 131 13.88 -9.12 3.01
C PHE A 131 13.14 -10.45 3.14
N CYS A 132 11.82 -10.41 3.37
CA CYS A 132 10.97 -11.60 3.37
C CYS A 132 10.91 -12.28 2.00
N ALA A 133 10.76 -11.51 0.90
CA ALA A 133 10.78 -12.06 -0.45
C ALA A 133 12.13 -12.73 -0.78
N VAL A 134 13.26 -12.06 -0.53
CA VAL A 134 14.59 -12.60 -0.82
C VAL A 134 14.92 -13.80 0.07
N ALA A 135 14.60 -13.75 1.36
CA ALA A 135 14.77 -14.90 2.26
C ALA A 135 13.96 -16.11 1.78
N SER A 136 12.70 -15.89 1.37
CA SER A 136 11.84 -16.95 0.83
C SER A 136 12.36 -17.51 -0.48
N ILE A 137 12.89 -16.67 -1.40
CA ILE A 137 13.57 -17.12 -2.63
C ILE A 137 14.75 -18.03 -2.26
N LEU A 138 15.65 -17.58 -1.38
CA LEU A 138 16.83 -18.37 -1.00
C LEU A 138 16.47 -19.72 -0.35
N LEU A 139 15.38 -19.77 0.42
CA LEU A 139 14.93 -20.99 1.11
C LEU A 139 14.14 -21.96 0.21
N LEU A 140 13.25 -21.45 -0.63
CA LEU A 140 12.25 -22.26 -1.35
C LEU A 140 12.60 -22.49 -2.82
N GLN A 141 13.24 -21.54 -3.51
CA GLN A 141 13.39 -21.58 -4.97
C GLN A 141 14.10 -22.85 -5.46
N SER A 142 15.22 -23.23 -4.84
CA SER A 142 15.98 -24.43 -5.22
C SER A 142 15.17 -25.73 -5.05
N ARG A 143 14.24 -25.76 -4.09
CA ARG A 143 13.36 -26.91 -3.81
C ARG A 143 12.22 -26.96 -4.81
N LEU A 144 11.54 -25.83 -5.03
CA LEU A 144 10.47 -25.69 -6.02
C LEU A 144 10.97 -26.06 -7.42
N TYR A 145 12.16 -25.60 -7.78
CA TYR A 145 12.76 -25.91 -9.07
C TYR A 145 12.98 -27.41 -9.30
N ARG A 146 13.31 -28.17 -8.24
CA ARG A 146 13.56 -29.61 -8.31
C ARG A 146 12.29 -30.46 -8.43
N ILE A 147 11.11 -29.89 -8.15
CA ILE A 147 9.84 -30.63 -8.25
C ILE A 147 9.61 -31.13 -9.68
N TRP A 148 9.99 -30.34 -10.67
CA TRP A 148 9.83 -30.69 -12.07
C TRP A 148 11.13 -30.51 -12.86
N SER A 149 11.72 -31.62 -13.30
CA SER A 149 12.89 -31.62 -14.17
C SER A 149 12.47 -31.45 -15.63
N VAL A 150 12.69 -30.27 -16.17
CA VAL A 150 12.35 -29.93 -17.55
C VAL A 150 13.59 -30.04 -18.46
N ASN A 151 13.48 -30.81 -19.54
CA ASN A 151 14.59 -30.99 -20.50
C ASN A 151 14.65 -29.90 -21.58
N ASN A 152 13.53 -29.28 -21.95
CA ASN A 152 13.50 -28.25 -22.99
C ASN A 152 14.02 -26.90 -22.46
N ARG A 153 14.95 -26.26 -23.19
CA ARG A 153 15.63 -25.01 -22.78
C ARG A 153 14.66 -23.86 -22.52
N ILE A 154 13.63 -23.71 -23.34
CA ILE A 154 12.62 -22.63 -23.19
C ILE A 154 11.78 -22.90 -21.94
N LEU A 155 11.26 -24.11 -21.82
CA LEU A 155 10.41 -24.49 -20.68
C LEU A 155 11.21 -24.46 -19.36
N LYS A 156 12.51 -24.77 -19.39
CA LYS A 156 13.45 -24.64 -18.26
C LYS A 156 13.61 -23.19 -17.81
N TYR A 157 13.64 -22.23 -18.75
CA TYR A 157 13.70 -20.81 -18.45
C TYR A 157 12.39 -20.30 -17.83
N CYS A 158 11.24 -20.63 -18.45
CA CYS A 158 9.93 -20.27 -17.91
C CYS A 158 9.73 -20.84 -16.50
N TRP A 159 10.06 -22.12 -16.29
CA TRP A 159 9.99 -22.76 -14.98
C TRP A 159 10.90 -22.09 -13.94
N GLY A 160 12.09 -21.65 -14.34
CA GLY A 160 13.00 -20.87 -13.49
C GLY A 160 12.36 -19.57 -13.00
N ILE A 161 11.76 -18.79 -13.90
CA ILE A 161 11.07 -17.53 -13.53
C ILE A 161 9.87 -17.83 -12.63
N THR A 162 9.04 -18.79 -13.01
CA THR A 162 7.84 -19.17 -12.24
C THR A 162 8.19 -19.57 -10.81
N THR A 163 9.21 -20.41 -10.61
CA THR A 163 9.61 -20.85 -9.27
C THR A 163 10.20 -19.73 -8.43
N VAL A 164 10.91 -18.78 -9.02
CA VAL A 164 11.36 -17.55 -8.34
C VAL A 164 10.15 -16.70 -7.93
N SER A 165 9.19 -16.47 -8.84
CA SER A 165 8.00 -15.68 -8.54
C SER A 165 7.14 -16.31 -7.45
N ILE A 166 6.95 -17.63 -7.47
CA ILE A 166 6.21 -18.36 -6.42
C ILE A 166 6.95 -18.23 -5.08
N ALA A 167 8.26 -18.47 -5.05
CA ALA A 167 9.04 -18.35 -3.81
C ALA A 167 8.98 -16.93 -3.23
N ALA A 168 9.14 -15.91 -4.07
CA ALA A 168 9.03 -14.51 -3.67
C ALA A 168 7.63 -14.20 -3.10
N GLN A 169 6.58 -14.64 -3.80
CA GLN A 169 5.19 -14.40 -3.39
C GLN A 169 4.85 -15.09 -2.07
N VAL A 170 5.32 -16.31 -1.83
CA VAL A 170 5.12 -17.01 -0.55
C VAL A 170 5.67 -16.19 0.62
N GLY A 171 6.84 -15.57 0.44
CA GLY A 171 7.45 -14.71 1.47
C GLY A 171 6.79 -13.35 1.63
N ALA A 172 6.35 -12.73 0.52
CA ALA A 172 5.78 -11.39 0.53
C ALA A 172 4.28 -11.36 0.86
N ALA A 173 3.52 -12.40 0.49
CA ALA A 173 2.06 -12.43 0.54
C ALA A 173 1.48 -12.10 1.94
N PRO A 174 1.98 -12.64 3.06
CA PRO A 174 1.44 -12.31 4.38
C PRO A 174 1.47 -10.81 4.69
N LEU A 175 2.56 -10.13 4.35
CA LEU A 175 2.71 -8.69 4.55
C LEU A 175 1.93 -7.88 3.52
N VAL A 176 1.86 -8.34 2.27
CA VAL A 176 1.03 -7.70 1.23
C VAL A 176 -0.44 -7.70 1.66
N LEU A 177 -0.93 -8.83 2.19
CA LEU A 177 -2.27 -8.95 2.74
C LEU A 177 -2.48 -8.02 3.94
N LEU A 178 -1.53 -7.95 4.88
CA LEU A 178 -1.62 -7.08 6.06
C LEU A 178 -1.68 -5.59 5.69
N TYR A 179 -0.79 -5.12 4.82
CA TYR A 179 -0.65 -3.69 4.53
C TYR A 179 -1.62 -3.20 3.47
N PHE A 180 -1.86 -4.01 2.43
CA PHE A 180 -2.64 -3.61 1.26
C PHE A 180 -4.02 -4.26 1.18
N ALA A 181 -4.33 -5.27 2.02
CA ALA A 181 -5.63 -5.97 2.05
C ALA A 181 -6.11 -6.48 0.67
N ARG A 182 -5.16 -6.73 -0.23
CA ARG A 182 -5.36 -7.06 -1.62
C ARG A 182 -4.38 -8.14 -2.03
N PHE A 183 -4.85 -9.13 -2.78
CA PHE A 183 -4.01 -10.15 -3.37
C PHE A 183 -4.35 -10.32 -4.84
N SER A 184 -3.37 -10.11 -5.71
CA SER A 184 -3.56 -10.37 -7.14
C SER A 184 -3.47 -11.87 -7.41
N THR A 185 -4.54 -12.45 -7.93
CA THR A 185 -4.62 -13.89 -8.26
C THR A 185 -3.76 -14.22 -9.47
N HIS A 186 -3.66 -13.27 -10.40
CA HIS A 186 -2.93 -13.41 -11.65
C HIS A 186 -1.45 -12.99 -11.52
N PHE A 187 -0.91 -12.90 -10.29
CA PHE A 187 0.46 -12.43 -10.04
C PHE A 187 1.52 -13.16 -10.88
N LEU A 188 1.33 -14.46 -11.18
CA LEU A 188 2.28 -15.22 -11.98
C LEU A 188 2.29 -14.74 -13.44
N LEU A 189 1.10 -14.54 -14.02
CA LEU A 189 0.94 -14.02 -15.37
C LEU A 189 1.46 -12.58 -15.46
N THR A 190 1.07 -11.74 -14.49
CA THR A 190 1.55 -10.37 -14.36
C THR A 190 3.07 -10.35 -14.29
N ASN A 191 3.68 -11.11 -13.37
CA ASN A 191 5.13 -11.11 -13.20
C ASN A 191 5.85 -11.64 -14.43
N LEU A 192 5.32 -12.62 -15.16
CA LEU A 192 5.96 -13.10 -16.37
C LEU A 192 5.95 -12.04 -17.49
N LEU A 193 4.81 -11.38 -17.72
CA LEU A 193 4.65 -10.43 -18.83
C LEU A 193 5.21 -9.04 -18.49
N VAL A 194 4.77 -8.48 -17.36
CA VAL A 194 5.11 -7.12 -16.92
C VAL A 194 6.60 -7.00 -16.62
N VAL A 195 7.20 -7.93 -15.87
CA VAL A 195 8.64 -7.86 -15.52
C VAL A 195 9.51 -7.99 -16.76
N THR A 196 9.16 -8.90 -17.68
CA THR A 196 9.91 -9.06 -18.93
C THR A 196 9.86 -7.78 -19.77
N LEU A 197 8.67 -7.20 -19.93
CA LEU A 197 8.50 -5.99 -20.72
C LEU A 197 9.17 -4.78 -20.07
N VAL A 198 9.10 -4.66 -18.75
CA VAL A 198 9.77 -3.59 -17.99
C VAL A 198 11.29 -3.72 -18.09
N THR A 199 11.83 -4.94 -18.09
CA THR A 199 13.25 -5.17 -18.33
C THR A 199 13.69 -4.62 -19.70
N ILE A 200 12.91 -4.89 -20.75
CA ILE A 200 13.15 -4.37 -22.10
C ILE A 200 13.04 -2.85 -22.14
N ILE A 201 11.97 -2.29 -21.54
CA ILE A 201 11.74 -0.84 -21.46
C ILE A 201 12.92 -0.15 -20.78
N MET A 202 13.44 -0.72 -19.70
CA MET A 202 14.52 -0.09 -18.97
C MET A 202 15.83 -0.10 -19.75
N TYR A 203 16.17 -1.19 -20.44
CA TYR A 203 17.34 -1.19 -21.33
C TYR A 203 17.16 -0.21 -22.49
N ALA A 204 15.97 -0.15 -23.09
CA ALA A 204 15.66 0.83 -24.12
C ALA A 204 15.77 2.28 -23.60
N ALA A 205 15.35 2.54 -22.36
CA ALA A 205 15.46 3.85 -21.71
C ALA A 205 16.92 4.23 -21.41
N ILE A 206 17.76 3.27 -20.97
CA ILE A 206 19.21 3.51 -20.80
C ILE A 206 19.85 3.85 -22.14
N ILE A 207 19.51 3.12 -23.22
CA ILE A 207 20.00 3.41 -24.57
C ILE A 207 19.52 4.80 -25.03
N MET A 208 18.26 5.14 -24.80
CA MET A 208 17.71 6.46 -25.11
C MET A 208 18.50 7.58 -24.43
N LEU A 209 18.92 7.39 -23.18
CA LEU A 209 19.73 8.35 -22.43
C LEU A 209 21.13 8.49 -23.03
N ILE A 210 21.79 7.38 -23.37
CA ILE A 210 23.14 7.38 -23.98
C ILE A 210 23.13 8.08 -25.34
N VAL A 211 22.07 7.87 -26.11
CA VAL A 211 21.91 8.41 -27.48
C VAL A 211 21.32 9.82 -27.48
N SER A 212 21.04 10.41 -26.32
CA SER A 212 20.52 11.79 -26.19
C SER A 212 21.30 12.86 -26.98
N PRO A 213 22.62 12.76 -27.21
CA PRO A 213 23.34 13.73 -28.06
C PRO A 213 22.99 13.64 -29.57
N LEU A 214 22.38 12.54 -30.02
CA LEU A 214 22.09 12.25 -31.43
C LEU A 214 20.57 12.31 -31.68
N SER A 215 20.08 13.51 -32.01
CA SER A 215 18.64 13.84 -32.09
C SER A 215 17.80 12.87 -32.95
N VAL A 216 18.30 12.47 -34.12
CA VAL A 216 17.55 11.58 -35.04
C VAL A 216 17.36 10.18 -34.46
N ILE A 217 18.42 9.62 -33.87
CA ILE A 217 18.36 8.27 -33.28
C ILE A 217 17.55 8.31 -31.98
N GLN A 218 17.66 9.40 -31.20
CA GLN A 218 16.88 9.60 -30.00
C GLN A 218 15.37 9.55 -30.28
N VAL A 219 14.89 10.24 -31.32
CA VAL A 219 13.45 10.23 -31.69
C VAL A 219 12.98 8.82 -32.04
N PHE A 220 13.80 8.06 -32.80
CA PHE A 220 13.48 6.67 -33.14
C PHE A 220 13.39 5.77 -31.90
N VAL A 221 14.39 5.85 -31.00
CA VAL A 221 14.41 5.07 -29.76
C VAL A 221 13.27 5.50 -28.83
N ALA A 222 12.95 6.79 -28.75
CA ALA A 222 11.82 7.30 -27.98
C ALA A 222 10.49 6.73 -28.49
N GLY A 223 10.30 6.64 -29.81
CA GLY A 223 9.11 6.00 -30.41
C GLY A 223 8.99 4.52 -30.07
N ILE A 224 10.10 3.79 -29.95
CA ILE A 224 10.13 2.40 -29.47
C ILE A 224 9.70 2.34 -28.00
N VAL A 225 10.30 3.17 -27.15
CA VAL A 225 9.99 3.22 -25.71
C VAL A 225 8.52 3.56 -25.47
N ASP A 226 7.97 4.56 -26.18
CA ASP A 226 6.55 4.94 -26.11
C ASP A 226 5.64 3.77 -26.48
N ARG A 227 5.94 3.05 -27.57
CA ARG A 227 5.19 1.86 -27.98
C ARG A 227 5.23 0.76 -26.93
N LEU A 228 6.41 0.48 -26.37
CA LEU A 228 6.57 -0.54 -25.31
C LEU A 228 5.76 -0.17 -24.05
N ILE A 229 5.77 1.10 -23.64
CA ILE A 229 4.98 1.58 -22.49
C ILE A 229 3.49 1.47 -22.78
N LYS A 230 3.03 1.83 -23.99
CA LYS A 230 1.62 1.66 -24.39
C LYS A 230 1.22 0.19 -24.36
N THR A 231 2.06 -0.71 -24.87
CA THR A 231 1.83 -2.16 -24.78
C THR A 231 1.79 -2.64 -23.33
N LEU A 232 2.69 -2.16 -22.47
CA LEU A 232 2.70 -2.50 -21.04
C LEU A 232 1.38 -2.09 -20.37
N ASN A 233 0.95 -0.84 -20.58
CA ASN A 233 -0.30 -0.33 -20.00
C ASN A 233 -1.53 -1.08 -20.54
N ALA A 234 -1.55 -1.42 -21.83
CA ALA A 234 -2.61 -2.22 -22.42
C ALA A 234 -2.68 -3.64 -21.83
N MET A 235 -1.52 -4.28 -21.62
CA MET A 235 -1.43 -5.60 -20.98
C MET A 235 -1.91 -5.55 -19.53
N VAL A 236 -1.51 -4.53 -18.77
CA VAL A 236 -1.96 -4.35 -17.38
C VAL A 236 -3.48 -4.15 -17.31
N ARG A 237 -4.05 -3.32 -18.19
CA ARG A 237 -5.51 -3.14 -18.28
C ARG A 237 -6.24 -4.41 -18.71
N TRP A 238 -5.65 -5.20 -19.61
CA TRP A 238 -6.21 -6.48 -20.00
C TRP A 238 -6.24 -7.47 -18.82
N ILE A 239 -5.18 -7.53 -18.01
CA ILE A 239 -5.15 -8.36 -16.80
C ILE A 239 -6.16 -7.88 -15.76
N GLU A 240 -6.31 -6.57 -15.60
CA GLU A 240 -7.29 -5.97 -14.69
C GLU A 240 -8.74 -6.40 -15.02
N GLN A 241 -9.07 -6.47 -16.31
CA GLN A 241 -10.40 -6.87 -16.79
C GLN A 241 -10.69 -8.37 -16.68
N LEU A 242 -9.69 -9.20 -16.35
CA LEU A 242 -9.91 -10.63 -16.14
C LEU A 242 -10.79 -10.86 -14.90
N PRO A 243 -11.68 -11.87 -14.94
CA PRO A 243 -12.50 -12.20 -13.78
C PRO A 243 -11.60 -12.59 -12.60
N PHE A 244 -11.93 -12.09 -11.40
CA PHE A 244 -11.15 -12.30 -10.17
C PHE A 244 -9.70 -11.80 -10.25
N SER A 245 -9.40 -10.79 -11.07
CA SER A 245 -8.05 -10.22 -11.24
C SER A 245 -7.37 -9.87 -9.91
N SER A 246 -8.13 -9.30 -8.97
CA SER A 246 -7.77 -9.17 -7.57
C SER A 246 -8.80 -9.86 -6.66
N MET A 247 -8.29 -10.54 -5.64
CA MET A 247 -9.03 -10.75 -4.41
C MET A 247 -8.80 -9.51 -3.55
N ASP A 248 -9.68 -8.54 -3.75
CA ASP A 248 -9.86 -7.46 -2.81
C ASP A 248 -10.49 -8.00 -1.53
N THR A 249 -10.38 -7.26 -0.42
CA THR A 249 -11.23 -7.50 0.77
C THR A 249 -10.75 -8.63 1.69
N ILE A 250 -9.46 -9.00 1.65
CA ILE A 250 -8.91 -9.99 2.59
C ILE A 250 -8.40 -9.25 3.84
N TRP A 251 -9.12 -9.38 4.94
CA TRP A 251 -8.68 -8.88 6.24
C TRP A 251 -7.80 -9.91 6.94
N VAL A 252 -6.60 -9.49 7.33
CA VAL A 252 -5.64 -10.32 8.07
C VAL A 252 -5.19 -9.56 9.31
N TYR A 253 -5.22 -10.22 10.46
CA TYR A 253 -4.72 -9.66 11.72
C TYR A 253 -3.20 -9.79 11.84
N GLN A 254 -2.56 -8.91 12.60
CA GLN A 254 -1.10 -8.92 12.78
C GLN A 254 -0.58 -10.27 13.33
N TRP A 255 -1.34 -10.93 14.22
CA TRP A 255 -0.98 -12.24 14.76
C TRP A 255 -1.06 -13.37 13.73
N GLU A 256 -1.98 -13.26 12.76
CA GLU A 256 -2.10 -14.25 11.69
C GLU A 256 -0.91 -14.20 10.75
N VAL A 257 -0.35 -13.01 10.52
CA VAL A 257 0.88 -12.83 9.74
C VAL A 257 2.05 -13.57 10.40
N ALA A 258 2.19 -13.47 11.72
CA ALA A 258 3.18 -14.27 12.46
C ALA A 258 2.91 -15.78 12.31
N GLY A 259 1.64 -16.19 12.40
CA GLY A 259 1.21 -17.56 12.12
C GLY A 259 1.60 -18.05 10.72
N PHE A 260 1.38 -17.26 9.68
CA PHE A 260 1.77 -17.58 8.31
C PHE A 260 3.28 -17.75 8.16
N TYR A 261 4.10 -16.89 8.80
CA TYR A 261 5.56 -17.06 8.78
C TYR A 261 6.02 -18.32 9.52
N VAL A 262 5.37 -18.67 10.64
CA VAL A 262 5.62 -19.94 11.33
C VAL A 262 5.27 -21.12 10.43
N MET A 263 4.15 -21.06 9.72
CA MET A 263 3.76 -22.09 8.74
C MET A 263 4.78 -22.22 7.59
N ILE A 264 5.27 -21.10 7.05
CA ILE A 264 6.32 -21.11 6.02
C ILE A 264 7.60 -21.76 6.56
N LEU A 265 8.02 -21.41 7.78
CA LEU A 265 9.19 -22.02 8.41
C LEU A 265 9.02 -23.53 8.63
N LEU A 266 7.86 -23.96 9.13
CA LEU A 266 7.54 -25.38 9.31
C LEU A 266 7.53 -26.15 7.99
N LEU A 267 7.01 -25.54 6.93
CA LEU A 267 7.07 -26.09 5.58
C LEU A 267 8.52 -26.24 5.10
N VAL A 268 9.36 -25.22 5.29
CA VAL A 268 10.80 -25.28 4.97
C VAL A 268 11.49 -26.39 5.78
N CYS A 269 11.23 -26.49 7.08
CA CYS A 269 11.77 -27.55 7.94
C CYS A 269 11.31 -28.95 7.50
N TYR A 270 10.03 -29.10 7.12
CA TYR A 270 9.51 -30.34 6.56
C TYR A 270 10.23 -30.70 5.25
N LEU A 271 10.37 -29.75 4.32
CA LEU A 271 11.08 -29.98 3.07
C LEU A 271 12.56 -30.32 3.30
N HIS A 272 13.20 -29.73 4.32
CA HIS A 272 14.61 -29.97 4.64
C HIS A 272 14.86 -31.32 5.32
N PHE A 273 14.15 -31.60 6.42
CA PHE A 273 14.39 -32.78 7.24
C PHE A 273 13.52 -33.98 6.85
N LYS A 274 12.46 -33.78 6.05
CA LYS A 274 11.47 -34.80 5.66
C LYS A 274 10.84 -35.58 6.82
N ARG A 275 10.78 -34.98 8.01
CA ARG A 275 10.18 -35.60 9.20
C ARG A 275 8.70 -35.21 9.33
N VAL A 276 7.83 -36.20 9.50
CA VAL A 276 6.37 -36.03 9.57
C VAL A 276 5.93 -35.16 10.76
N LYS A 277 6.73 -35.05 11.83
CA LYS A 277 6.47 -34.14 12.95
C LYS A 277 6.28 -32.68 12.54
N TYR A 278 7.03 -32.21 11.54
CA TYR A 278 6.90 -30.83 11.04
C TYR A 278 5.61 -30.64 10.23
N LEU A 279 5.15 -31.68 9.54
CA LEU A 279 3.87 -31.67 8.85
C LEU A 279 2.70 -31.64 9.83
N HIS A 280 2.75 -32.44 10.90
CA HIS A 280 1.73 -32.38 11.96
C HIS A 280 1.71 -31.00 12.63
N ALA A 281 2.89 -30.45 12.97
CA ALA A 281 2.98 -29.11 13.53
C ALA A 281 2.43 -28.02 12.58
N LEU A 282 2.67 -28.15 11.27
CA LEU A 282 2.12 -27.26 10.24
C LEU A 282 0.59 -27.30 10.23
N LEU A 283 0.01 -28.51 10.23
CA LEU A 283 -1.45 -28.70 10.21
C LEU A 283 -2.11 -28.17 11.50
N VAL A 284 -1.49 -28.41 12.66
CA VAL A 284 -1.94 -27.86 13.95
C VAL A 284 -1.87 -26.33 13.94
N CYS A 285 -0.77 -25.76 13.46
CA CYS A 285 -0.61 -24.31 13.35
C CYS A 285 -1.68 -23.70 12.42
N MET A 286 -1.95 -24.34 11.28
CA MET A 286 -3.01 -23.92 10.36
C MET A 286 -4.39 -23.93 11.03
N LEU A 287 -4.69 -24.97 11.82
CA LEU A 287 -5.96 -25.08 12.56
C LEU A 287 -6.07 -23.99 13.64
N ILE A 288 -5.00 -23.73 14.41
CA ILE A 288 -4.97 -22.67 15.42
C ILE A 288 -5.22 -21.30 14.78
N VAL A 289 -4.50 -20.98 13.71
CA VAL A 289 -4.67 -19.69 13.00
C VAL A 289 -6.10 -19.56 12.46
N GLY A 290 -6.66 -20.64 11.88
CA GLY A 290 -8.05 -20.65 11.41
C GLY A 290 -9.07 -20.44 12.54
N CYS A 291 -8.91 -21.12 13.68
CA CYS A 291 -9.76 -20.93 14.85
C CYS A 291 -9.66 -19.49 15.38
N CYS A 292 -8.45 -18.96 15.57
CA CYS A 292 -8.24 -17.58 15.98
C CYS A 292 -8.89 -16.59 15.01
N HIS A 293 -8.73 -16.78 13.69
CA HIS A 293 -9.39 -15.97 12.68
C HIS A 293 -10.89 -15.94 12.88
N THR A 294 -11.53 -17.11 13.03
CA THR A 294 -12.99 -17.19 13.21
C THR A 294 -13.47 -16.53 14.51
N VAL A 295 -12.71 -16.68 15.61
CA VAL A 295 -13.04 -16.04 16.89
C VAL A 295 -12.90 -14.52 16.80
N MET A 296 -11.79 -14.02 16.24
CA MET A 296 -11.57 -12.58 16.07
C MET A 296 -12.61 -11.96 15.12
N ARG A 297 -12.89 -12.65 14.01
CA ARG A 297 -13.93 -12.27 13.06
C ARG A 297 -15.31 -12.21 13.71
N ASN A 298 -15.62 -13.12 14.64
CA ASN A 298 -16.88 -13.11 15.38
C ASN A 298 -16.91 -12.04 16.48
N ASN A 299 -15.75 -11.63 17.01
CA ASN A 299 -15.66 -10.55 18.00
C ASN A 299 -15.78 -9.16 17.35
N ASP A 300 -15.32 -8.99 16.11
CA ASP A 300 -15.43 -7.74 15.33
C ASP A 300 -16.86 -7.49 14.79
N ARG A 301 -17.91 -7.96 15.49
CA ARG A 301 -19.30 -7.69 15.11
C ARG A 301 -19.58 -6.19 15.09
N VAL A 302 -20.33 -5.74 14.09
CA VAL A 302 -20.81 -4.37 13.98
C VAL A 302 -21.58 -4.01 15.25
N GLN A 303 -21.12 -2.98 15.93
CA GLN A 303 -21.84 -2.36 17.03
C GLN A 303 -22.51 -1.10 16.51
N THR A 304 -23.69 -0.78 17.04
CA THR A 304 -24.37 0.47 16.69
C THR A 304 -23.45 1.63 17.06
N SER A 305 -23.01 2.38 16.06
CA SER A 305 -22.01 3.44 16.27
C SER A 305 -22.05 4.49 15.18
N LEU A 306 -21.54 5.66 15.54
CA LEU A 306 -21.45 6.85 14.72
C LEU A 306 -19.98 7.21 14.56
N VAL A 307 -19.51 7.36 13.32
CA VAL A 307 -18.10 7.65 13.02
C VAL A 307 -17.96 8.91 12.19
N PHE A 308 -17.11 9.82 12.64
CA PHE A 308 -16.67 10.99 11.90
C PHE A 308 -15.25 10.74 11.39
N TYR A 309 -15.07 10.83 10.08
CA TYR A 309 -13.80 10.53 9.43
C TYR A 309 -12.99 11.79 9.15
N ASN A 310 -11.70 11.80 9.50
CA ASN A 310 -10.76 12.79 8.96
C ASN A 310 -10.30 12.37 7.57
N VAL A 311 -11.07 12.72 6.55
CA VAL A 311 -10.62 12.63 5.16
C VAL A 311 -10.60 14.01 4.55
N ARG A 312 -9.43 14.40 4.04
CA ARG A 312 -9.18 15.73 3.48
C ARG A 312 -10.23 16.08 2.41
N ASN A 313 -10.94 17.18 2.62
CA ASN A 313 -12.03 17.68 1.75
C ASN A 313 -13.20 16.69 1.55
N CYS A 314 -13.41 15.75 2.47
CA CYS A 314 -14.56 14.84 2.46
C CYS A 314 -15.18 14.76 3.86
N PRO A 315 -15.76 15.86 4.37
CA PRO A 315 -16.51 15.84 5.62
C PRO A 315 -17.70 14.89 5.50
N ALA A 316 -17.72 13.84 6.31
CA ALA A 316 -18.72 12.80 6.25
C ALA A 316 -19.00 12.18 7.63
N VAL A 317 -20.26 11.82 7.84
CA VAL A 317 -20.74 11.10 9.03
C VAL A 317 -21.23 9.73 8.61
N HIS A 318 -20.71 8.69 9.26
CA HIS A 318 -21.06 7.32 8.98
C HIS A 318 -21.81 6.72 10.16
N CYS A 319 -23.05 6.32 9.91
CA CYS A 319 -23.94 5.70 10.89
C CYS A 319 -23.98 4.20 10.62
N MET A 320 -23.63 3.38 11.61
CA MET A 320 -23.56 1.93 11.48
C MET A 320 -24.54 1.32 12.48
N ALA A 321 -25.48 0.50 12.01
CA ALA A 321 -26.40 -0.25 12.87
C ALA A 321 -25.85 -1.65 13.16
N SER A 322 -26.19 -2.21 14.32
CA SER A 322 -25.85 -3.60 14.69
C SER A 322 -26.41 -4.66 13.74
N THR A 323 -27.42 -4.31 12.93
CA THR A 323 -27.99 -5.16 11.87
C THR A 323 -27.05 -5.36 10.68
N GLY A 324 -25.99 -4.55 10.57
CA GLY A 324 -25.06 -4.53 9.44
C GLY A 324 -25.38 -3.47 8.38
N GLU A 325 -26.55 -2.83 8.46
CA GLU A 325 -26.88 -1.68 7.64
C GLU A 325 -26.06 -0.46 8.04
N SER A 326 -25.66 0.32 7.04
CA SER A 326 -24.87 1.53 7.26
C SER A 326 -25.26 2.64 6.30
N TRP A 327 -25.23 3.86 6.80
CA TRP A 327 -25.60 5.08 6.07
C TRP A 327 -24.47 6.08 6.14
N LEU A 328 -24.13 6.66 4.99
CA LEU A 328 -23.06 7.63 4.86
C LEU A 328 -23.63 8.96 4.35
N THR A 329 -23.53 10.00 5.18
CA THR A 329 -23.91 11.36 4.82
C THR A 329 -22.68 12.21 4.60
N TYR A 330 -22.64 12.89 3.46
CA TYR A 330 -21.59 13.87 3.14
C TYR A 330 -22.09 15.26 3.50
N ALA A 331 -21.23 16.07 4.13
CA ALA A 331 -21.58 17.45 4.39
C ALA A 331 -21.61 18.27 3.09
N ASP A 332 -20.77 17.96 2.11
CA ASP A 332 -20.69 18.70 0.84
C ASP A 332 -21.17 17.86 -0.35
N SER A 333 -21.99 18.45 -1.22
CA SER A 333 -22.44 17.83 -2.48
C SER A 333 -21.29 17.57 -3.47
N VAL A 334 -20.16 18.28 -3.32
CA VAL A 334 -18.96 18.23 -4.18
C VAL A 334 -17.86 17.31 -3.63
N SER A 335 -18.11 16.62 -2.51
CA SER A 335 -17.12 15.70 -1.93
C SER A 335 -16.76 14.56 -2.89
N ASP A 336 -15.46 14.23 -3.01
CA ASP A 336 -14.96 13.15 -3.87
C ASP A 336 -15.41 11.79 -3.30
N ARG A 337 -16.59 11.34 -3.77
CA ARG A 337 -17.25 10.10 -3.33
C ARG A 337 -16.39 8.85 -3.52
N LYS A 338 -15.35 8.90 -4.35
CA LYS A 338 -14.44 7.76 -4.53
C LYS A 338 -13.33 7.73 -3.48
N ARG A 339 -13.00 8.87 -2.86
CA ARG A 339 -11.84 8.96 -1.95
C ARG A 339 -12.11 8.38 -0.58
N LEU A 340 -13.28 8.68 -0.01
CA LEU A 340 -13.65 8.17 1.32
C LEU A 340 -13.68 6.63 1.34
N PRO A 341 -14.44 5.94 0.47
CA PRO A 341 -14.47 4.48 0.44
C PRO A 341 -13.07 3.88 0.25
N ARG A 342 -12.19 4.48 -0.57
CA ARG A 342 -10.81 4.00 -0.73
C ARG A 342 -10.01 4.04 0.59
N MET A 343 -10.21 5.05 1.43
CA MET A 343 -9.49 5.19 2.71
C MET A 343 -10.07 4.31 3.82
N VAL A 344 -11.39 4.18 3.88
CA VAL A 344 -12.09 3.49 4.99
C VAL A 344 -12.63 2.10 4.65
N SER A 345 -12.52 1.66 3.39
CA SER A 345 -12.90 0.30 2.94
C SER A 345 -12.34 -0.77 3.87
N ARG A 346 -11.05 -0.68 4.22
CA ARG A 346 -10.39 -1.61 5.15
C ARG A 346 -11.12 -1.72 6.49
N TYR A 347 -11.60 -0.61 7.04
CA TYR A 347 -12.35 -0.57 8.28
C TYR A 347 -13.75 -1.19 8.11
N TRP A 348 -14.45 -0.84 7.02
CA TRP A 348 -15.77 -1.41 6.70
C TRP A 348 -15.69 -2.92 6.51
N MET A 349 -14.64 -3.41 5.85
CA MET A 349 -14.39 -4.83 5.61
C MET A 349 -14.10 -5.60 6.90
N ARG A 350 -13.28 -5.03 7.80
CA ARG A 350 -13.04 -5.62 9.13
C ARG A 350 -14.36 -5.87 9.88
N LEU A 351 -15.26 -4.88 9.80
CA LEU A 351 -16.58 -4.94 10.43
C LEU A 351 -17.61 -5.75 9.62
N GLN A 352 -17.25 -6.26 8.44
CA GLN A 352 -18.15 -6.99 7.54
C GLN A 352 -19.39 -6.16 7.12
N LEU A 353 -19.20 -4.85 6.99
CA LEU A 353 -20.25 -3.95 6.53
C LEU A 353 -20.47 -4.10 5.03
N THR A 354 -21.73 -4.07 4.62
CA THR A 354 -22.09 -3.85 3.22
C THR A 354 -21.72 -2.43 2.81
N GLU A 355 -21.64 -2.18 1.50
CA GLU A 355 -21.40 -0.83 1.01
C GLU A 355 -22.46 0.14 1.59
N PRO A 356 -22.05 1.24 2.24
CA PRO A 356 -22.97 2.09 2.95
C PRO A 356 -23.90 2.83 1.99
N HIS A 357 -25.16 2.96 2.37
CA HIS A 357 -26.13 3.75 1.64
C HIS A 357 -25.74 5.23 1.70
N CYS A 358 -25.31 5.77 0.57
CA CYS A 358 -24.94 7.18 0.45
C CYS A 358 -26.20 8.05 0.43
N VAL A 359 -26.43 8.78 1.52
CA VAL A 359 -27.58 9.68 1.70
C VAL A 359 -27.13 11.12 1.43
N VAL A 360 -27.67 11.73 0.38
CA VAL A 360 -27.32 13.10 -0.06
C VAL A 360 -28.51 14.05 -0.01
N SER A 361 -29.73 13.50 -0.05
CA SER A 361 -31.00 14.22 0.00
C SER A 361 -31.80 13.76 1.21
N ASN A 362 -32.93 14.41 1.44
CA ASN A 362 -33.86 14.06 2.50
C ASN A 362 -34.17 12.55 2.47
N TYR A 363 -33.94 11.88 3.58
CA TYR A 363 -34.10 10.45 3.72
C TYR A 363 -34.61 10.13 5.12
N ARG A 364 -35.55 9.19 5.20
CA ARG A 364 -36.19 8.81 6.45
C ARG A 364 -36.35 7.29 6.49
N ASP A 365 -35.83 6.74 7.55
CA ASP A 365 -35.91 5.34 7.95
C ASP A 365 -36.30 5.26 9.44
N ILE A 366 -36.51 4.05 9.96
CA ILE A 366 -36.96 3.80 11.34
C ILE A 366 -35.96 4.33 12.36
N HIS A 367 -34.67 4.11 12.11
CA HIS A 367 -33.59 4.47 13.03
C HIS A 367 -32.66 5.56 12.49
N PHE A 368 -32.91 6.04 11.27
CA PHE A 368 -32.08 7.04 10.59
C PHE A 368 -32.96 8.09 9.93
N PHE A 369 -32.68 9.36 10.18
CA PHE A 369 -33.36 10.48 9.54
C PHE A 369 -32.35 11.55 9.16
N TYR A 370 -32.42 12.02 7.92
CA TYR A 370 -31.57 13.09 7.42
C TYR A 370 -32.41 14.10 6.66
N GLN A 371 -32.41 15.36 7.11
CA GLN A 371 -33.10 16.47 6.45
C GLN A 371 -32.43 17.79 6.79
N ASN A 372 -32.19 18.65 5.79
CA ASN A 372 -31.62 20.00 5.99
C ASN A 372 -30.34 20.02 6.86
N ASN A 373 -29.43 19.07 6.63
CA ASN A 373 -28.21 18.84 7.40
C ASN A 373 -28.40 18.48 8.89
N LEU A 374 -29.64 18.21 9.32
CA LEU A 374 -29.93 17.58 10.59
C LEU A 374 -30.01 16.07 10.38
N LEU A 375 -29.23 15.34 11.15
CA LEU A 375 -29.11 13.90 11.13
C LEU A 375 -29.55 13.37 12.49
N HIS A 376 -30.47 12.42 12.49
CA HIS A 376 -30.89 11.69 13.68
C HIS A 376 -30.59 10.21 13.48
N PHE A 377 -29.87 9.62 14.42
CA PHE A 377 -29.52 8.20 14.39
C PHE A 377 -29.75 7.60 15.78
N TYR A 378 -30.69 6.65 15.87
CA TYR A 378 -31.19 6.08 17.13
C TYR A 378 -31.64 7.14 18.16
N ASP A 379 -30.83 7.42 19.19
CA ASP A 379 -31.11 8.38 20.26
C ASP A 379 -30.25 9.64 20.15
N LYS A 380 -29.46 9.78 19.06
CA LYS A 380 -28.51 10.89 18.87
C LYS A 380 -28.97 11.84 17.78
N TRP A 381 -28.92 13.13 18.08
CA TRP A 381 -29.08 14.21 17.11
C TRP A 381 -27.73 14.83 16.75
N ILE A 382 -27.49 14.97 15.45
CA ILE A 382 -26.29 15.57 14.88
C ILE A 382 -26.69 16.70 13.93
N CYS A 383 -26.11 17.89 14.10
CA CYS A 383 -26.28 18.99 13.16
C CYS A 383 -24.97 19.17 12.38
N ILE A 384 -25.04 19.04 11.06
CA ILE A 384 -23.91 19.24 10.15
C ILE A 384 -23.97 20.67 9.62
N VAL A 385 -22.89 21.43 9.80
CA VAL A 385 -22.82 22.83 9.38
C VAL A 385 -21.72 22.98 8.32
N ASN A 386 -22.14 23.18 7.08
CA ASN A 386 -21.31 23.25 5.88
C ASN A 386 -21.40 24.62 5.17
N GLY A 387 -21.55 25.69 5.95
CA GLY A 387 -21.86 27.02 5.42
C GLY A 387 -22.55 27.90 6.46
N ASN A 388 -22.94 29.10 6.03
CA ASN A 388 -23.60 30.09 6.89
C ASN A 388 -25.13 30.03 6.86
N HIS A 389 -25.71 28.87 6.54
CA HIS A 389 -27.16 28.67 6.41
C HIS A 389 -27.98 28.97 7.68
N TRP A 390 -27.30 28.97 8.83
CA TRP A 390 -27.87 29.24 10.15
C TRP A 390 -27.53 30.64 10.68
N HIS A 391 -26.83 31.46 9.91
CA HIS A 391 -26.48 32.81 10.31
C HIS A 391 -27.74 33.68 10.43
N ASN A 392 -27.84 34.46 11.51
CA ASN A 392 -28.97 35.35 11.82
C ASN A 392 -30.34 34.67 11.89
N LYS A 393 -30.39 33.35 12.17
CA LYS A 393 -31.64 32.69 12.50
C LYS A 393 -31.87 32.76 14.00
N GLU A 394 -33.13 32.93 14.38
CA GLU A 394 -33.58 32.86 15.77
C GLU A 394 -34.56 31.70 15.90
N THR A 395 -34.60 31.08 17.07
CA THR A 395 -35.54 30.00 17.37
C THR A 395 -36.32 30.34 18.62
N VAL A 396 -37.61 30.03 18.60
CA VAL A 396 -38.49 30.12 19.78
C VAL A 396 -38.24 28.94 20.71
N GLN A 397 -37.88 27.78 20.15
CA GLN A 397 -37.54 26.57 20.92
C GLN A 397 -36.24 25.97 20.37
N PRO A 398 -35.15 26.00 21.14
CA PRO A 398 -33.89 25.41 20.71
C PRO A 398 -34.01 23.90 20.57
N LEU A 399 -33.46 23.35 19.49
CA LEU A 399 -33.39 21.90 19.29
C LEU A 399 -32.15 21.38 20.00
N GLN A 400 -32.34 20.59 21.05
CA GLN A 400 -31.20 19.93 21.70
C GLN A 400 -30.58 18.90 20.77
N ILE A 401 -29.28 19.00 20.56
CA ILE A 401 -28.50 18.05 19.77
C ILE A 401 -27.32 17.53 20.57
N ASP A 402 -26.87 16.32 20.29
CA ASP A 402 -25.72 15.74 20.98
C ASP A 402 -24.40 16.21 20.36
N TYR A 403 -24.35 16.27 19.02
CA TYR A 403 -23.13 16.58 18.28
C TYR A 403 -23.33 17.69 17.25
N LEU A 404 -22.51 18.74 17.33
CA LEU A 404 -22.40 19.76 16.29
C LEU A 404 -21.17 19.48 15.42
N TYR A 405 -21.36 19.17 14.15
CA TYR A 405 -20.26 18.89 13.22
C TYR A 405 -19.99 20.08 12.30
N LEU A 406 -18.87 20.77 12.53
CA LEU A 406 -18.48 21.99 11.82
C LEU A 406 -17.52 21.67 10.68
N CYS A 407 -17.93 22.01 9.46
CA CYS A 407 -17.22 21.70 8.22
C CYS A 407 -16.77 22.97 7.49
N LYS A 408 -15.98 22.78 6.43
CA LYS A 408 -15.59 23.87 5.51
C LYS A 408 -16.82 24.67 5.04
N GLY A 409 -16.67 25.99 5.00
CA GLY A 409 -17.71 26.92 4.57
C GLY A 409 -18.37 27.69 5.73
N TYR A 410 -18.24 27.21 6.97
CA TYR A 410 -18.68 27.96 8.13
C TYR A 410 -17.63 28.99 8.57
N ASP A 411 -18.02 30.26 8.66
CA ASP A 411 -17.17 31.37 9.12
C ASP A 411 -17.74 32.13 10.34
N GLY A 412 -18.90 31.71 10.85
CA GLY A 412 -19.60 32.34 11.97
C GLY A 412 -19.02 32.03 13.36
N HIS A 413 -19.67 32.59 14.39
CA HIS A 413 -19.36 32.34 15.81
C HIS A 413 -20.24 31.24 16.40
N LEU A 414 -19.63 30.38 17.20
CA LEU A 414 -20.26 29.23 17.84
C LEU A 414 -21.43 29.62 18.75
N GLU A 415 -21.37 30.79 19.40
CA GLU A 415 -22.45 31.31 20.26
C GLU A 415 -23.79 31.41 19.51
N SER A 416 -23.76 31.85 18.25
CA SER A 416 -24.97 31.94 17.43
C SER A 416 -25.59 30.56 17.16
N LEU A 417 -24.75 29.54 16.98
CA LEU A 417 -25.20 28.17 16.76
C LEU A 417 -25.69 27.52 18.03
N ILE A 418 -25.07 27.77 19.18
CA ILE A 418 -25.48 27.19 20.46
C ILE A 418 -26.86 27.70 20.88
N ASN A 419 -27.18 28.96 20.60
CA ASN A 419 -28.51 29.53 20.86
C ASN A 419 -29.61 28.81 20.06
N LEU A 420 -29.28 28.34 18.85
CA LEU A 420 -30.19 27.56 18.00
C LEU A 420 -30.21 26.08 18.38
N PHE A 421 -29.02 25.55 18.67
CA PHE A 421 -28.73 24.15 18.89
C PHE A 421 -27.84 24.00 20.13
N PRO A 422 -28.40 23.92 21.34
CA PRO A 422 -27.65 23.58 22.54
C PRO A 422 -27.02 22.20 22.35
N THR A 423 -25.70 22.13 22.48
CA THR A 423 -24.92 20.93 22.16
C THR A 423 -24.13 20.41 23.33
N LYS A 424 -23.99 19.08 23.40
CA LYS A 424 -23.09 18.45 24.37
C LYS A 424 -21.64 18.46 23.89
N LYS A 425 -21.41 18.32 22.58
CA LYS A 425 -20.07 18.17 22.01
C LYS A 425 -19.95 18.76 20.61
N VAL A 426 -18.86 19.47 20.36
CA VAL A 426 -18.54 20.06 19.04
C VAL A 426 -17.45 19.25 18.35
N ILE A 427 -17.66 18.87 17.10
CA ILE A 427 -16.73 18.12 16.28
C ILE A 427 -16.23 19.03 15.17
N ILE A 428 -14.91 19.25 15.16
CA ILE A 428 -14.25 20.19 14.27
C ILE A 428 -13.58 19.39 13.15
N ASP A 429 -14.05 19.61 11.92
CA ASP A 429 -13.51 18.91 10.77
C ASP A 429 -12.11 19.39 10.36
N SER A 430 -11.34 18.49 9.75
CA SER A 430 -10.02 18.79 9.23
C SER A 430 -10.02 19.78 8.05
N SER A 431 -11.15 19.90 7.34
CA SER A 431 -11.32 20.76 6.16
C SER A 431 -11.37 22.26 6.46
N LEU A 432 -11.57 22.65 7.72
CA LEU A 432 -11.47 24.03 8.17
C LEU A 432 -10.02 24.54 8.08
N SER A 433 -9.82 25.85 7.91
CA SER A 433 -8.47 26.43 7.98
C SER A 433 -7.94 26.40 9.42
N GLU A 434 -6.61 26.36 9.59
CA GLU A 434 -5.99 26.36 10.93
C GLU A 434 -6.43 27.54 11.79
N TYR A 435 -6.64 28.71 11.17
CA TYR A 435 -7.17 29.89 11.86
C TYR A 435 -8.57 29.65 12.42
N HIS A 436 -9.50 29.14 11.60
CA HIS A 436 -10.88 28.87 12.04
C HIS A 436 -10.94 27.77 13.10
N LYS A 437 -10.13 26.71 12.97
CA LYS A 437 -10.05 25.65 13.99
C LYS A 437 -9.66 26.22 15.35
N ARG A 438 -8.59 27.03 15.42
CA ARG A 438 -8.13 27.64 16.68
C ARG A 438 -9.21 28.54 17.28
N ARG A 439 -9.85 29.38 16.45
CA ARG A 439 -10.93 30.25 16.91
C ARG A 439 -12.08 29.46 17.53
N ILE A 440 -12.56 28.42 16.85
CA ILE A 440 -13.65 27.57 17.36
C ILE A 440 -13.23 26.85 18.65
N ILE A 441 -11.99 26.35 18.73
CA ILE A 441 -11.46 25.71 19.94
C ILE A 441 -11.46 26.69 21.11
N ASP A 442 -11.05 27.94 20.89
CA ASP A 442 -11.03 28.96 21.94
C ASP A 442 -12.46 29.36 22.37
N GLU A 443 -13.41 29.42 21.43
CA GLU A 443 -14.83 29.62 21.74
C GLU A 443 -15.43 28.45 22.54
N CYS A 444 -15.13 27.19 22.18
CA CYS A 444 -15.57 26.02 22.94
C CYS A 444 -15.04 26.06 24.38
N LYS A 445 -13.77 26.45 24.58
CA LYS A 445 -13.18 26.60 25.92
C LYS A 445 -13.87 27.69 26.72
N ARG A 446 -14.17 28.83 26.10
CA ARG A 446 -14.87 29.95 26.76
C ARG A 446 -16.28 29.56 27.20
N LEU A 447 -16.96 28.75 26.40
CA LEU A 447 -18.34 28.31 26.64
C LEU A 447 -18.44 27.00 27.43
N GLU A 448 -17.30 26.45 27.88
CA GLU A 448 -17.19 25.19 28.63
C GLU A 448 -17.85 23.98 27.91
N ILE A 449 -17.73 23.93 26.59
CA ILE A 449 -18.27 22.85 25.76
C ILE A 449 -17.15 21.89 25.35
N ASP A 450 -17.38 20.59 25.51
CA ASP A 450 -16.48 19.56 25.01
C ASP A 450 -16.29 19.68 23.49
N PHE A 451 -15.06 19.54 23.02
CA PHE A 451 -14.77 19.52 21.58
C PHE A 451 -13.83 18.39 21.18
N VAL A 452 -13.90 17.99 19.92
CA VAL A 452 -13.01 17.01 19.30
C VAL A 452 -12.50 17.56 17.97
N SER A 453 -11.18 17.67 17.85
CA SER A 453 -10.51 18.02 16.58
C SER A 453 -10.20 16.75 15.79
N LEU A 454 -10.85 16.57 14.64
CA LEU A 454 -10.57 15.41 13.77
C LEU A 454 -9.16 15.48 13.16
N ALA A 455 -8.59 16.68 13.02
CA ALA A 455 -7.24 16.88 12.53
C ALA A 455 -6.18 16.20 13.42
N GLU A 456 -6.40 16.16 14.72
CA GLU A 456 -5.49 15.56 15.71
C GLU A 456 -5.80 14.08 15.94
N ASN A 457 -7.10 13.73 16.05
CA ASN A 457 -7.52 12.38 16.44
C ASN A 457 -7.71 11.40 15.27
N GLY A 458 -7.76 11.90 14.02
CA GLY A 458 -7.93 11.08 12.81
C GLY A 458 -9.35 10.53 12.60
N ALA A 459 -9.99 9.95 13.60
CA ALA A 459 -11.41 9.63 13.53
C ALA A 459 -12.03 9.70 14.92
N PHE A 460 -13.32 10.03 14.97
CA PHE A 460 -14.07 10.01 16.21
C PHE A 460 -15.22 9.02 16.10
N CYS A 461 -15.22 8.00 16.96
CA CYS A 461 -16.23 6.94 16.98
C CYS A 461 -17.01 7.00 18.29
N VAL A 462 -18.34 7.04 18.19
CA VAL A 462 -19.28 7.03 19.31
C VAL A 462 -20.06 5.72 19.23
N LYS A 463 -20.01 4.92 20.29
CA LYS A 463 -20.87 3.73 20.42
C LYS A 463 -22.21 4.14 21.03
N ILE A 464 -23.29 3.59 20.48
CA ILE A 464 -24.67 3.85 20.89
C ILE A 464 -25.21 2.63 21.64
#